data_AF-K2FK16-F1
#
_entry.id   AF-K2FK16-F1
#
_cell.length_a   1.000
_cell.length_b   1.000
_cell.length_c   1.000
_cell.angle_alpha   90.00
_cell.angle_beta   90.00
_cell.angle_gamma   90.00
#
_symmetry.space_group_name_H-M   'P 1'
#
loop_
_entity.id
_entity.type
_entity.pdbx_description
1 polymer ?
#
loop_
_entity_poly.entity_id
_entity_poly.type
_entity_poly.pdbx_seq_one_letter_code
_entity_poly.pdbx_strand_id
1 'polypeptide(L)'
;MRFKPMPKYHDGALLSKGAKNSPVGKMLIQPQVQLASGETVLLDEVIGNDFAIIAWGVDPKWGLSPDTLQQWKTLGVKFIQVIPAVQLQNSQRKQYEDVITIGDIGTDIRSWFGNTSDSVVILRPDRFVAALAIPQSMESTSQQLFKKLYLK
;
A
#
# COMPACT_ATOMS: atom_id res chain seq x y z
N MET A 1 23.69 -13.12 18.97
CA MET A 1 22.43 -12.44 18.60
C MET A 1 21.44 -13.49 18.12
N ARG A 2 20.33 -13.69 18.83
CA ARG A 2 19.30 -14.65 18.41
C ARG A 2 18.36 -13.92 17.45
N PHE A 3 18.53 -14.16 16.15
CA PHE A 3 17.66 -13.60 15.10
C PHE A 3 16.23 -14.06 15.37
N LYS A 4 15.34 -13.13 15.69
CA LYS A 4 13.91 -13.41 15.86
C LYS A 4 13.32 -13.38 14.45
N PRO A 5 12.92 -14.53 13.88
CA PRO A 5 12.38 -14.54 12.52
C PRO A 5 11.18 -13.58 12.45
N MET A 6 11.11 -12.80 11.37
CA MET A 6 9.99 -11.89 11.16
C MET A 6 8.68 -12.67 11.26
N PRO A 7 7.68 -12.17 12.03
CA PRO A 7 6.37 -12.80 12.08
C PRO A 7 5.85 -12.98 10.65
N LYS A 8 5.38 -14.17 10.32
CA LYS A 8 4.57 -14.42 9.12
C LYS A 8 3.21 -14.86 9.62
N TYR A 9 2.19 -14.07 9.34
CA TYR A 9 0.82 -14.45 9.67
C TYR A 9 0.25 -15.24 8.49
N HIS A 10 -0.40 -16.37 8.80
CA HIS A 10 -1.03 -17.24 7.81
C HIS A 10 -2.56 -17.07 7.81
N ASP A 11 -3.13 -16.52 8.90
CA ASP A 11 -4.56 -16.30 9.12
C ASP A 11 -4.86 -14.83 9.45
N GLY A 12 -6.12 -14.42 9.23
CA GLY A 12 -6.62 -13.05 9.41
C GLY A 12 -6.98 -12.37 8.08
N ALA A 13 -7.01 -11.02 8.07
CA ALA A 13 -7.32 -10.21 6.89
C ALA A 13 -6.16 -10.22 5.86
N LEU A 14 -5.88 -11.41 5.31
CA LEU A 14 -4.82 -11.70 4.36
C LEU A 14 -5.41 -12.41 3.15
N LEU A 15 -5.07 -11.95 1.95
CA LEU A 15 -5.45 -12.57 0.68
C LEU A 15 -4.18 -13.02 -0.05
N SER A 16 -3.75 -14.25 0.24
CA SER A 16 -2.62 -14.87 -0.46
C SER A 16 -3.11 -15.61 -1.71
N LYS A 17 -2.48 -15.35 -2.86
CA LYS A 17 -2.70 -16.09 -4.12
C LYS A 17 -1.93 -17.43 -4.17
N GLY A 18 -1.40 -17.92 -3.05
CA GLY A 18 -0.69 -19.21 -2.98
C GLY A 18 0.77 -19.22 -3.45
N ALA A 19 1.36 -18.06 -3.77
CA ALA A 19 2.76 -17.98 -4.17
C ALA A 19 3.72 -18.16 -2.97
N LYS A 20 4.66 -19.11 -3.06
CA LYS A 20 5.62 -19.46 -1.98
C LYS A 20 6.41 -18.26 -1.43
N ASN A 21 6.66 -17.25 -2.25
CA ASN A 21 7.43 -16.05 -1.89
C ASN A 21 6.61 -14.77 -1.77
N SER A 22 5.27 -14.87 -1.72
CA SER A 22 4.41 -13.69 -1.61
C SER A 22 4.81 -12.79 -0.42
N PRO A 23 4.77 -11.45 -0.59
CA PRO A 23 4.94 -10.53 0.53
C PRO A 23 3.70 -10.46 1.43
N VAL A 24 2.54 -11.00 1.00
CA VAL A 24 1.33 -11.08 1.83
C VAL A 24 1.63 -11.80 3.14
N GLY A 25 1.16 -11.23 4.25
CA GLY A 25 1.40 -11.73 5.60
C GLY A 25 2.79 -11.40 6.16
N LYS A 26 3.61 -10.61 5.45
CA LYS A 26 4.88 -10.04 5.94
C LYS A 26 4.74 -8.54 6.15
N MET A 27 5.59 -7.99 7.00
CA MET A 27 5.71 -6.55 7.19
C MET A 27 6.29 -5.89 5.92
N LEU A 28 5.71 -4.76 5.50
CA LEU A 28 6.29 -3.95 4.43
C LEU A 28 7.65 -3.39 4.85
N ILE A 29 8.53 -3.12 3.89
CA ILE A 29 9.72 -2.30 4.13
C ILE A 29 9.33 -0.90 4.64
N GLN A 30 10.19 -0.28 5.45
CA GLN A 30 9.98 1.08 5.98
C GLN A 30 11.06 2.06 5.45
N PRO A 31 11.09 2.35 4.14
CA PRO A 31 12.09 3.24 3.56
C PRO A 31 11.80 4.71 3.91
N GLN A 32 12.82 5.55 3.73
CA GLN A 32 12.63 7.00 3.69
C GLN A 32 11.97 7.42 2.37
N VAL A 33 11.04 8.36 2.45
CA VAL A 33 10.27 8.87 1.32
C VAL A 33 10.23 10.38 1.35
N GLN A 34 10.14 11.00 0.17
CA GLN A 34 10.01 12.44 0.05
C GLN A 34 8.53 12.85 -0.02
N LEU A 35 8.13 13.85 0.75
CA LEU A 35 6.82 14.47 0.66
C LEU A 35 6.79 15.53 -0.44
N ALA A 36 5.59 15.92 -0.87
CA ALA A 36 5.43 17.03 -1.82
C ALA A 36 5.98 18.37 -1.29
N SER A 37 6.11 18.53 0.03
CA SER A 37 6.79 19.67 0.67
C SER A 37 8.31 19.69 0.46
N GLY A 38 8.90 18.58 -0.02
CA GLY A 38 10.34 18.38 -0.11
C GLY A 38 10.97 17.72 1.12
N GLU A 39 10.24 17.62 2.23
CA GLU A 39 10.67 16.94 3.45
C GLU A 39 10.87 15.44 3.21
N THR A 40 11.87 14.86 3.89
CA THR A 40 12.13 13.42 3.88
C THR A 40 11.72 12.82 5.23
N VAL A 41 10.81 11.85 5.19
CA VAL A 41 10.21 11.19 6.37
C VAL A 41 10.25 9.68 6.19
N LEU A 42 9.98 8.90 7.25
CA LEU A 42 9.79 7.46 7.09
C LEU A 42 8.43 7.16 6.47
N LEU A 43 8.33 6.15 5.60
CA LEU A 43 7.04 5.73 5.03
C LEU A 43 6.01 5.41 6.13
N ASP A 44 6.46 4.85 7.25
CA ASP A 44 5.59 4.54 8.38
C ASP A 44 4.94 5.79 8.99
N GLU A 45 5.65 6.92 9.06
CA GLU A 45 5.11 8.19 9.56
C GLU A 45 4.02 8.75 8.64
N VAL A 46 4.14 8.51 7.33
CA VAL A 46 3.11 8.88 6.35
C VAL A 46 1.84 8.04 6.55
N ILE A 47 1.99 6.76 6.87
CA ILE A 47 0.86 5.85 7.01
C ILE A 47 0.22 5.94 8.40
N GLY A 48 1.01 6.16 9.45
CA GLY A 48 0.56 6.23 10.84
C GLY A 48 0.09 4.89 11.39
N ASN A 49 -1.09 4.84 12.00
CA ASN A 49 -1.73 3.62 12.53
C ASN A 49 -2.93 3.17 11.68
N ASP A 50 -3.00 3.64 10.43
CA ASP A 50 -4.16 3.42 9.57
C ASP A 50 -3.94 2.28 8.57
N PHE A 51 -5.03 1.81 7.96
CA PHE A 51 -4.91 1.05 6.72
C PHE A 51 -4.28 1.92 5.64
N ALA A 52 -3.55 1.32 4.69
CA ALA A 52 -3.09 2.04 3.51
C ALA A 52 -3.28 1.25 2.23
N ILE A 53 -3.59 1.96 1.15
CA ILE A 53 -3.52 1.45 -0.21
C ILE A 53 -2.44 2.23 -0.92
N ILE A 54 -1.32 1.56 -1.19
CA ILE A 54 -0.14 2.16 -1.80
C ILE A 54 -0.04 1.66 -3.25
N ALA A 55 -0.04 2.59 -4.20
CA ALA A 55 0.05 2.29 -5.62
C ALA A 55 1.30 2.92 -6.26
N TRP A 56 2.01 2.14 -7.06
CA TRP A 56 3.16 2.62 -7.82
C TRP A 56 2.74 3.26 -9.14
N GLY A 57 2.96 4.57 -9.28
CA GLY A 57 2.78 5.32 -10.54
C GLY A 57 1.34 5.55 -11.00
N VAL A 58 0.34 5.03 -10.28
CA VAL A 58 -1.09 5.09 -10.66
C VAL A 58 -1.95 5.63 -9.53
N ASP A 59 -3.20 6.00 -9.84
CA ASP A 59 -4.18 6.39 -8.82
C ASP A 59 -4.53 5.17 -7.95
N PRO A 60 -4.27 5.19 -6.63
CA PRO A 60 -4.60 4.08 -5.73
C PRO A 60 -6.11 3.84 -5.58
N LYS A 61 -6.96 4.79 -6.00
CA LYS A 61 -8.42 4.64 -5.98
C LYS A 61 -8.97 4.04 -7.27
N TRP A 62 -8.15 3.92 -8.32
CA TRP A 62 -8.63 3.43 -9.60
C TRP A 62 -9.13 2.01 -9.49
N GLY A 63 -10.29 1.75 -10.11
CA GLY A 63 -10.93 0.44 -10.10
C GLY A 63 -11.75 0.15 -8.85
N LEU A 64 -11.85 1.07 -7.90
CA LEU A 64 -12.79 0.98 -6.77
C LEU A 64 -14.15 1.60 -7.14
N SER A 65 -15.22 0.93 -6.75
CA SER A 65 -16.57 1.50 -6.78
C SER A 65 -16.75 2.60 -5.71
N PRO A 66 -17.71 3.51 -5.85
CA PRO A 66 -18.00 4.51 -4.83
C PRO A 66 -18.30 3.90 -3.45
N ASP A 67 -19.03 2.78 -3.39
CA ASP A 67 -19.37 2.08 -2.16
C ASP A 67 -18.11 1.50 -1.47
N THR A 68 -17.25 0.83 -2.24
CA THR A 68 -15.98 0.29 -1.75
C THR A 68 -15.04 1.40 -1.27
N LEU A 69 -14.99 2.52 -1.99
CA LEU A 69 -14.21 3.69 -1.60
C LEU A 69 -14.72 4.26 -0.26
N GLN A 70 -16.04 4.40 -0.10
CA GLN A 70 -16.64 4.90 1.12
C GLN A 70 -16.37 3.97 2.30
N GLN A 71 -16.46 2.65 2.09
CA GLN A 71 -16.16 1.66 3.11
C GLN A 71 -14.69 1.73 3.57
N TRP A 72 -13.77 1.89 2.62
CA TRP A 72 -12.35 2.13 2.92
C TRP A 72 -12.13 3.42 3.71
N LYS A 73 -12.83 4.51 3.36
CA LYS A 73 -12.79 5.77 4.12
C LYS A 73 -13.28 5.59 5.56
N THR A 74 -14.35 4.81 5.79
CA THR A 74 -14.84 4.47 7.13
C THR A 74 -13.81 3.70 7.97
N LEU A 75 -12.96 2.90 7.34
CA LEU A 75 -11.84 2.19 7.99
C LEU A 75 -10.59 3.07 8.21
N GLY A 76 -10.65 4.35 7.83
CA GLY A 76 -9.54 5.29 8.00
C GLY A 76 -8.40 5.13 6.99
N VAL A 77 -8.64 4.54 5.82
CA VAL A 77 -7.54 4.24 4.87
C VAL A 77 -6.79 5.50 4.42
N LYS A 78 -5.47 5.39 4.25
CA LYS A 78 -4.64 6.33 3.50
C LYS A 78 -4.45 5.82 2.07
N PHE A 79 -4.92 6.59 1.11
CA PHE A 79 -4.59 6.36 -0.30
C PHE A 79 -3.26 7.03 -0.61
N ILE A 80 -2.26 6.24 -1.00
CA ILE A 80 -0.90 6.71 -1.22
C ILE A 80 -0.47 6.37 -2.64
N GLN A 81 -0.08 7.39 -3.40
CA GLN A 81 0.60 7.23 -4.67
C GLN A 81 2.11 7.36 -4.45
N VAL A 82 2.88 6.40 -4.96
CA VAL A 82 4.35 6.47 -5.00
C VAL A 82 4.80 6.72 -6.42
N ILE A 83 5.69 7.70 -6.58
CA ILE A 83 6.37 8.01 -7.84
C ILE A 83 7.87 8.17 -7.60
N PRO A 84 8.74 8.14 -8.62
CA PRO A 84 10.13 8.55 -8.44
C PRO A 84 10.23 9.97 -7.88
N ALA A 85 11.08 10.21 -6.86
CA ALA A 85 11.15 11.52 -6.18
C ALA A 85 11.40 12.70 -7.15
N VAL A 86 12.19 12.48 -8.20
CA VAL A 86 12.43 13.48 -9.27
C VAL A 86 11.15 13.96 -9.98
N GLN A 87 10.07 13.18 -9.94
CA GLN A 87 8.77 13.55 -10.53
C GLN A 87 7.88 14.36 -9.59
N LEU A 88 8.19 14.44 -8.29
CA LEU A 88 7.39 15.22 -7.33
C LEU A 88 7.39 16.72 -7.66
N GLN A 89 8.52 17.23 -8.14
CA GLN A 89 8.71 18.65 -8.47
C GLN A 89 8.11 19.04 -9.83
N ASN A 90 7.54 18.08 -10.57
CA ASN A 90 6.89 18.38 -11.83
C ASN A 90 5.52 19.03 -11.59
N SER A 91 5.41 20.33 -11.85
CA SER A 91 4.16 21.09 -11.70
C SER A 91 3.02 20.60 -12.61
N GLN A 92 3.32 19.90 -13.70
CA GLN A 92 2.32 19.31 -14.60
C GLN A 92 1.89 17.90 -14.18
N ARG A 93 2.42 17.39 -13.06
CA ARG A 93 2.03 16.08 -12.54
C ARG A 93 0.55 16.06 -12.22
N LYS A 94 -0.12 14.98 -12.64
CA LYS A 94 -1.50 14.71 -12.24
C LYS A 94 -1.58 14.54 -10.73
N GLN A 95 -2.39 15.38 -10.09
CA GLN A 95 -2.72 15.29 -8.68
C GLN A 95 -4.06 14.58 -8.53
N TYR A 96 -4.18 13.76 -7.50
CA TYR A 96 -5.42 13.06 -7.18
C TYR A 96 -5.93 13.58 -5.85
N GLU A 97 -7.19 14.00 -5.82
CA GLU A 97 -7.87 14.43 -4.60
C GLU A 97 -7.88 13.29 -3.57
N ASP A 98 -7.76 13.59 -2.27
CA ASP A 98 -7.70 12.60 -1.19
C ASP A 98 -6.59 11.54 -1.33
N VAL A 99 -5.52 11.82 -2.09
CA VAL A 99 -4.38 10.91 -2.26
C VAL A 99 -3.10 11.61 -1.83
N ILE A 100 -2.38 10.96 -0.92
CA ILE A 100 -1.04 11.39 -0.49
C ILE A 100 -0.05 10.95 -1.58
N THR A 101 0.64 11.89 -2.21
CA THR A 101 1.72 11.55 -3.13
C THR A 101 3.06 11.63 -2.42
N ILE A 102 3.85 10.56 -2.51
CA ILE A 102 5.21 10.49 -2.00
C ILE A 102 6.20 10.09 -3.09
N GLY A 103 7.45 10.49 -2.89
CA GLY A 103 8.58 10.24 -3.76
C GLY A 103 9.46 9.12 -3.24
N ASP A 104 9.75 8.15 -4.08
CA ASP A 104 10.77 7.13 -3.84
C ASP A 104 12.15 7.72 -4.15
N ILE A 105 12.96 7.92 -3.11
CA ILE A 105 14.27 8.61 -3.19
C ILE A 105 15.36 7.66 -3.72
N GLY A 106 15.44 6.45 -3.14
CA GLY A 106 16.53 5.49 -3.35
C GLY A 106 16.18 4.30 -4.25
N THR A 107 14.94 4.23 -4.77
CA THR A 107 14.38 3.10 -5.52
C THR A 107 13.99 1.88 -4.67
N ASP A 108 13.93 2.02 -3.34
CA ASP A 108 13.59 0.90 -2.45
C ASP A 108 12.16 0.42 -2.68
N ILE A 109 11.21 1.36 -2.79
CA ILE A 109 9.80 1.02 -3.04
C ILE A 109 9.63 0.44 -4.44
N ARG A 110 10.27 1.05 -5.45
CA ARG A 110 10.31 0.53 -6.82
C ARG A 110 10.83 -0.90 -6.86
N SER A 111 11.95 -1.16 -6.17
CA SER A 111 12.60 -2.47 -6.13
C SER A 111 11.73 -3.48 -5.39
N TRP A 112 11.05 -3.07 -4.32
CA TRP A 112 10.09 -3.92 -3.62
C TRP A 112 8.93 -4.32 -4.53
N PHE A 113 8.29 -3.37 -5.22
CA PHE A 113 7.24 -3.68 -6.19
C PHE A 113 7.76 -4.52 -7.36
N GLY A 114 9.00 -4.31 -7.80
CA GLY A 114 9.64 -5.12 -8.85
C GLY A 114 9.82 -6.60 -8.49
N ASN A 115 9.76 -6.95 -7.21
CA ASN A 115 9.73 -8.34 -6.74
C ASN A 115 8.30 -8.92 -6.67
N THR A 116 7.30 -8.17 -7.13
CA THR A 116 5.89 -8.57 -7.19
C THR A 116 5.35 -8.40 -8.62
N SER A 117 4.25 -9.08 -8.94
CA SER A 117 3.55 -8.92 -10.22
C SER A 117 2.43 -7.87 -10.18
N ASP A 118 2.22 -7.25 -9.02
CA ASP A 118 1.08 -6.40 -8.71
C ASP A 118 1.59 -4.96 -8.45
N SER A 119 0.81 -3.94 -8.81
CA SER A 119 1.22 -2.52 -8.69
C SER A 119 0.56 -1.77 -7.54
N VAL A 120 -0.28 -2.46 -6.77
CA VAL A 120 -0.96 -1.94 -5.60
C VAL A 120 -0.79 -2.91 -4.43
N VAL A 121 -0.48 -2.38 -3.26
CA VAL A 121 -0.43 -3.12 -2.00
C VAL A 121 -1.43 -2.53 -1.01
N ILE A 122 -2.18 -3.41 -0.35
CA ILE A 122 -3.07 -3.06 0.76
C ILE A 122 -2.37 -3.43 2.05
N LEU A 123 -2.19 -2.47 2.95
CA LEU A 123 -1.55 -2.63 4.25
C LEU A 123 -2.57 -2.52 5.37
N ARG A 124 -2.39 -3.37 6.37
CA ARG A 124 -3.05 -3.25 7.67
C ARG A 124 -2.44 -2.12 8.52
N PRO A 125 -3.14 -1.68 9.58
CA PRO A 125 -2.62 -0.78 10.61
C PRO A 125 -1.27 -1.18 11.23
N ASP A 126 -0.99 -2.48 11.31
CA ASP A 126 0.26 -3.05 11.84
C ASP A 126 1.38 -3.16 10.79
N ARG A 127 1.22 -2.51 9.62
CA ARG A 127 2.18 -2.51 8.49
C ARG A 127 2.38 -3.85 7.80
N PHE A 128 1.56 -4.84 8.11
CA PHE A 128 1.56 -6.10 7.37
C PHE A 128 0.81 -5.98 6.05
N VAL A 129 1.37 -6.60 5.01
CA VAL A 129 0.74 -6.68 3.70
C VAL A 129 -0.49 -7.59 3.80
N ALA A 130 -1.66 -6.98 3.64
CA ALA A 130 -2.94 -7.65 3.62
C ALA A 130 -3.20 -8.34 2.27
N ALA A 131 -2.92 -7.61 1.19
CA ALA A 131 -3.16 -8.09 -0.16
C ALA A 131 -2.26 -7.37 -1.17
N LEU A 132 -2.08 -8.02 -2.31
CA LEU A 132 -1.53 -7.44 -3.52
C LEU A 132 -2.60 -7.43 -4.61
N ALA A 133 -2.62 -6.36 -5.41
CA ALA A 133 -3.58 -6.18 -6.48
C ALA A 133 -3.00 -5.37 -7.64
N ILE A 134 -3.67 -5.48 -8.79
CA ILE A 134 -3.56 -4.53 -9.88
C ILE A 134 -4.82 -3.65 -9.88
N PRO A 135 -4.82 -2.48 -10.53
CA PRO A 135 -5.97 -1.58 -10.57
C PRO A 135 -7.26 -2.31 -11.01
N GLN A 136 -7.18 -3.24 -11.97
CA GLN A 136 -8.33 -4.02 -12.46
C GLN A 136 -8.92 -5.00 -11.44
N SER A 137 -8.14 -5.42 -10.44
CA SER A 137 -8.57 -6.36 -9.40
C SER A 137 -8.83 -5.69 -8.05
N MET A 138 -8.73 -4.36 -7.96
CA MET A 138 -8.84 -3.63 -6.69
C MET A 138 -10.20 -3.81 -6.03
N GLU A 139 -11.30 -3.74 -6.80
CA GLU A 139 -12.66 -3.94 -6.28
C GLU A 139 -12.83 -5.32 -5.66
N SER A 140 -12.56 -6.37 -6.44
CA SER A 140 -12.76 -7.75 -6.00
C SER A 140 -11.82 -8.15 -4.86
N THR A 141 -10.61 -7.59 -4.82
CA THR A 141 -9.66 -7.78 -3.72
C THR A 141 -10.14 -7.08 -2.44
N SER A 142 -10.62 -5.84 -2.55
CA SER A 142 -11.16 -5.09 -1.42
C SER A 142 -12.36 -5.80 -0.80
N GLN A 143 -13.32 -6.23 -1.64
CA GLN A 143 -14.52 -6.95 -1.18
C GLN A 143 -14.19 -8.27 -0.47
N GLN A 144 -13.21 -9.03 -0.96
CA GLN A 144 -12.74 -10.23 -0.27
C GLN A 144 -12.07 -9.91 1.08
N LEU A 145 -11.32 -8.81 1.15
CA LEU A 145 -10.64 -8.41 2.36
C LEU A 145 -11.64 -7.94 3.43
N PHE A 146 -12.65 -7.17 3.03
CA PHE A 146 -13.75 -6.77 3.91
C PHE A 146 -14.48 -7.97 4.49
N LYS A 147 -14.83 -8.97 3.66
CA LYS A 147 -15.43 -10.21 4.16
C LYS A 147 -14.57 -10.84 5.26
N LYS A 148 -13.24 -10.91 5.08
CA LYS A 148 -12.33 -11.44 6.11
C LYS A 148 -12.22 -10.56 7.36
N LEU A 149 -12.38 -9.25 7.26
CA LEU A 149 -12.37 -8.34 8.42
C LEU A 149 -13.63 -8.49 9.28
N TYR A 150 -14.78 -8.79 8.66
CA TYR A 150 -16.05 -8.97 9.37
C TYR A 150 -16.33 -10.39 9.86
N LEU A 151 -15.62 -11.39 9.32
CA LEU A 151 -15.65 -12.75 9.85
C LEU A 151 -14.85 -12.78 11.16
N LYS A 152 -15.55 -12.55 12.28
CA LYS A 152 -15.07 -12.81 13.64
C LYS A 152 -15.24 -14.28 14.00
#